data_AF-A0A9X4MFR6-F1
#
_entry.id   AF-A0A9X4MFR6-F1
#
_cell.length_a   1.000
_cell.length_b   1.000
_cell.length_c   1.000
_cell.angle_alpha   90.00
_cell.angle_beta   90.00
_cell.angle_gamma   90.00
#
_symmetry.space_group_name_H-M   'P 1'
#
loop_
_entity.id
_entity.type
_entity.pdbx_description
1 polymer ?
#
loop_
_entity_poly.entity_id
_entity_poly.type
_entity_poly.pdbx_seq_one_letter_code
_entity_poly.pdbx_strand_id
1 'polypeptide(L)'
;MPDTVRISVVNNSGKVLNAIYMSPPTNIHWGKNELEAPIPDREKADFEWKRSDYKGAEAGCLFEVRAEYADGKSTDLEEINLCKTPTINLK
;
A
#
# COMPACT_ATOMS: atom_id res chain seq x y z
N MET A 1 8.38 19.68 0.99
CA MET A 1 8.34 18.32 0.40
C MET A 1 7.08 18.21 -0.44
N PRO A 2 7.07 17.48 -1.57
CA PRO A 2 5.86 17.29 -2.37
C PRO A 2 4.81 16.55 -1.55
N ASP A 3 3.57 17.03 -1.57
CA ASP A 3 2.45 16.40 -0.87
C ASP A 3 2.18 14.97 -1.39
N THR A 4 2.41 14.77 -2.69
CA THR A 4 2.34 13.47 -3.36
C THR A 4 3.66 12.69 -3.24
N VAL A 5 3.57 11.40 -2.94
CA VAL A 5 4.66 10.43 -2.97
C VAL A 5 4.28 9.32 -3.93
N ARG A 6 5.21 8.92 -4.80
CA ARG A 6 5.02 7.74 -5.65
C ARG A 6 5.43 6.50 -4.86
N ILE A 7 4.51 5.55 -4.70
CA ILE A 7 4.76 4.28 -4.01
C ILE A 7 4.82 3.17 -5.05
N SER A 8 5.85 2.33 -4.97
CA SER A 8 5.96 1.13 -5.78
C SER A 8 5.49 -0.10 -5.01
N VAL A 9 4.55 -0.86 -5.57
CA VAL A 9 4.13 -2.16 -5.05
C VAL A 9 4.76 -3.24 -5.91
N VAL A 10 5.57 -4.10 -5.30
CA VAL A 10 6.19 -5.24 -5.96
C VAL A 10 5.52 -6.51 -5.45
N ASN A 11 4.94 -7.27 -6.37
CA ASN A 11 4.27 -8.51 -6.05
C ASN A 11 5.19 -9.71 -6.33
N ASN A 12 5.74 -10.32 -5.28
CA ASN A 12 6.46 -11.60 -5.36
C ASN A 12 5.77 -12.69 -4.53
N SER A 13 4.45 -12.58 -4.35
CA SER A 13 3.66 -13.49 -3.50
C SER A 13 3.35 -14.85 -4.13
N GLY A 14 3.73 -15.07 -5.40
CA GLY A 14 3.32 -16.25 -6.17
C GLY A 14 1.86 -16.21 -6.64
N LYS A 15 1.15 -15.10 -6.43
CA LYS A 15 -0.27 -14.92 -6.76
C LYS A 15 -0.51 -13.58 -7.42
N VAL A 16 -1.64 -13.43 -8.11
CA VAL A 16 -2.08 -12.11 -8.59
C VAL A 16 -2.59 -11.29 -7.42
N LEU A 17 -2.10 -10.06 -7.29
CA LEU A 17 -2.56 -9.07 -6.33
C LEU A 17 -3.73 -8.28 -6.93
N ASN A 18 -4.90 -8.33 -6.31
CA ASN A 18 -6.10 -7.66 -6.79
C ASN A 18 -6.27 -6.26 -6.22
N ALA A 19 -5.94 -6.09 -4.93
CA ALA A 19 -6.14 -4.82 -4.25
C ALA A 19 -5.07 -4.57 -3.18
N ILE A 20 -4.78 -3.29 -2.98
CA ILE A 20 -3.99 -2.79 -1.85
C ILE A 20 -4.82 -1.74 -1.13
N TYR A 21 -4.91 -1.89 0.18
CA TYR A 21 -5.56 -0.94 1.06
C TYR A 21 -4.55 -0.39 2.04
N MET A 22 -4.65 0.90 2.34
CA MET A 22 -3.78 1.58 3.30
C MET A 22 -4.60 2.20 4.43
N SER A 23 -4.10 2.08 5.66
CA SER A 23 -4.67 2.74 6.83
C SER A 23 -3.57 3.24 7.78
N PRO A 24 -3.82 4.33 8.52
CA PRO A 24 -3.00 4.67 9.68
C PRO A 24 -3.06 3.52 10.71
N PRO A 25 -1.97 3.24 11.46
CA PRO A 25 -1.95 2.14 12.45
C PRO A 25 -3.02 2.23 13.55
N THR A 26 -3.53 3.43 13.82
CA THR A 26 -4.59 3.62 14.83
C THR A 26 -6.00 3.46 14.26
N ASN A 27 -6.16 3.16 12.96
CA ASN A 27 -7.45 3.09 12.28
C ASN A 27 -7.78 1.64 11.88
N ILE A 28 -8.86 1.11 12.46
CA ILE A 28 -9.36 -0.23 12.20
C ILE A 28 -10.09 -0.37 10.84
N HIS A 29 -10.39 0.75 10.17
CA HIS A 29 -11.05 0.77 8.88
C HIS A 29 -10.04 0.96 7.76
N TRP A 30 -10.00 -0.02 6.85
CA TRP A 30 -9.23 0.05 5.62
C TRP A 30 -9.77 1.13 4.68
N GLY A 31 -8.87 1.81 3.97
CA GLY A 31 -9.23 2.78 2.94
C GLY A 31 -9.81 2.13 1.69
N LYS A 32 -9.80 2.89 0.58
CA LYS A 32 -10.14 2.37 -0.75
C LYS A 32 -9.02 1.47 -1.29
N ASN A 33 -9.31 0.75 -2.38
CA ASN A 33 -8.27 0.11 -3.16
C ASN A 33 -7.42 1.19 -3.86
N GLU A 34 -6.11 1.11 -3.69
CA GLU A 34 -5.14 2.02 -4.30
C GLU A 34 -4.65 1.55 -5.68
N LEU A 35 -4.93 0.29 -6.07
CA LEU A 35 -4.55 -0.23 -7.38
C LEU A 35 -5.60 0.08 -8.45
N GLU A 36 -5.15 0.62 -9.58
CA GLU A 36 -5.99 0.80 -10.77
C GLU A 36 -6.25 -0.52 -11.52
N ALA A 37 -5.30 -1.45 -11.44
CA ALA A 37 -5.36 -2.77 -12.07
C ALA A 37 -4.66 -3.82 -11.19
N PRO A 38 -5.04 -5.10 -11.29
CA PRO A 38 -4.35 -6.19 -10.61
C PRO A 38 -2.87 -6.28 -11.04
N ILE A 39 -1.98 -6.65 -10.11
CA ILE A 39 -0.55 -6.86 -10.37
C ILE A 39 -0.27 -8.37 -10.45
N PRO A 40 0.16 -8.91 -11.60
CA PRO A 40 0.60 -10.29 -11.71
C PRO A 40 1.78 -10.63 -10.78
N ASP A 41 2.04 -11.93 -10.58
CA ASP A 41 3.23 -12.37 -9.85
C ASP A 41 4.51 -11.91 -10.58
N ARG A 42 5.51 -11.50 -9.80
CA ARG A 42 6.80 -10.92 -10.24
C ARG A 42 6.69 -9.61 -11.00
N GLU A 43 5.53 -8.95 -10.94
CA GLU A 43 5.34 -7.63 -11.51
C GLU A 43 5.26 -6.55 -10.42
N LYS A 44 5.23 -5.30 -10.88
CA LYS A 44 5.08 -4.13 -10.01
C LYS A 44 4.17 -3.09 -10.65
N ALA A 45 3.52 -2.32 -9.80
CA ALA A 45 2.77 -1.13 -10.19
C ALA A 45 3.12 0.02 -9.25
N ASP A 46 2.99 1.23 -9.77
CA ASP A 46 3.19 2.44 -9.00
C ASP A 46 1.88 3.18 -8.89
N PHE A 47 1.62 3.79 -7.73
CA PHE A 47 0.50 4.68 -7.54
C PHE A 47 0.94 5.96 -6.83
N GLU A 48 0.16 7.02 -7.05
CA GLU A 48 0.37 8.30 -6.38
C GLU A 48 -0.38 8.34 -5.07
N TRP A 49 0.34 8.61 -3.99
CA TRP A 49 -0.20 8.73 -2.65
C TRP A 49 -0.08 10.16 -2.17
N LYS A 50 -1.20 10.77 -1.77
CA LYS A 50 -1.26 12.16 -1.31
C LYS A 50 -1.33 12.23 0.21
N ARG A 51 -0.30 12.79 0.84
CA ARG A 51 -0.17 12.87 2.30
C ARG A 51 -1.34 13.59 2.97
N SER A 52 -1.80 14.68 2.35
CA SER A 52 -2.88 15.50 2.91
C SER A 52 -4.24 14.79 2.99
N ASP A 53 -4.50 13.78 2.15
CA ASP A 53 -5.74 12.98 2.20
C ASP A 53 -5.87 12.19 3.52
N TYR A 54 -4.74 11.94 4.21
CA TYR A 54 -4.66 11.21 5.47
C TYR A 54 -4.35 12.12 6.69
N LYS A 55 -4.63 13.44 6.57
CA LYS A 55 -4.43 14.48 7.63
C LYS A 55 -2.97 14.73 8.02
N GLY A 56 -2.18 15.20 7.05
CA GLY A 56 -0.72 15.37 7.12
C GLY A 56 -0.11 16.40 8.10
N ALA A 57 1.18 16.66 7.83
CA ALA A 57 2.23 17.43 8.53
C ALA A 57 3.04 16.69 9.62
N GLU A 58 2.40 16.08 10.62
CA GLU A 58 3.07 15.18 11.60
C GLU A 58 2.57 13.73 11.53
N ALA A 59 1.46 13.47 10.84
CA ALA A 59 0.81 12.17 10.79
C ALA A 59 1.36 11.28 9.66
N GLY A 60 1.69 10.03 10.00
CA GLY A 60 1.55 8.89 9.10
C GLY A 60 2.52 8.87 7.94
N CYS A 61 3.81 8.68 8.18
CA CYS A 61 4.64 7.93 7.23
C CYS A 61 4.52 6.42 7.48
N LEU A 62 4.04 6.07 8.67
CA LEU A 62 3.81 4.73 9.14
C LEU A 62 2.38 4.33 8.75
N PHE A 63 2.26 3.24 8.01
CA PHE A 63 0.98 2.70 7.58
C PHE A 63 0.93 1.21 7.80
N GLU A 64 -0.29 0.74 7.98
CA GLU A 64 -0.61 -0.65 7.75
C GLU A 64 -1.12 -0.79 6.31
N VAL A 65 -0.73 -1.89 5.67
CA VAL A 65 -1.07 -2.19 4.29
C VAL A 65 -1.72 -3.56 4.26
N ARG A 66 -2.94 -3.64 3.75
CA ARG A 66 -3.60 -4.91 3.46
C ARG A 66 -3.52 -5.20 1.97
N ALA A 67 -2.96 -6.34 1.63
CA ALA A 67 -2.88 -6.89 0.28
C ALA A 67 -3.94 -7.99 0.12
N GLU A 68 -4.77 -7.90 -0.90
CA GLU A 68 -5.78 -8.92 -1.25
C GLU A 68 -5.42 -9.60 -2.57
N TYR A 69 -5.40 -10.93 -2.57
CA TYR A 69 -4.96 -11.73 -3.70
C TYR A 69 -6.14 -12.39 -4.44
N ALA A 70 -5.91 -12.84 -5.66
CA ALA A 70 -6.92 -13.49 -6.50
C ALA A 70 -7.49 -14.80 -5.93
N ASP A 71 -6.85 -15.42 -4.93
CA ASP A 71 -7.37 -16.59 -4.23
C ASP A 71 -8.32 -16.24 -3.06
N GLY A 72 -8.64 -14.95 -2.88
CA GLY A 72 -9.49 -14.44 -1.81
C GLY A 72 -8.79 -14.35 -0.45
N LYS A 73 -7.48 -14.62 -0.37
CA LYS A 73 -6.71 -14.42 0.86
C LYS A 73 -6.18 -12.99 0.93
N SER A 74 -5.88 -12.55 2.15
CA SER A 74 -5.20 -11.30 2.39
C SER A 74 -3.96 -11.47 3.27
N THR A 75 -3.05 -10.51 3.16
CA THR A 75 -1.90 -10.35 4.04
C THR A 75 -1.85 -8.90 4.50
N ASP A 76 -1.64 -8.72 5.80
CA ASP A 76 -1.48 -7.41 6.40
C ASP A 76 0.01 -7.20 6.69
N LEU A 77 0.51 -6.04 6.29
CA LEU A 77 1.85 -5.55 6.56
C LEU A 77 1.72 -4.39 7.53
N GLU A 78 2.30 -4.52 8.70
CA GLU A 78 2.24 -3.51 9.74
C GLU A 78 3.47 -2.59 9.68
N GLU A 79 3.33 -1.38 10.23
CA GLU A 79 4.45 -0.47 10.48
C GLU A 79 5.33 -0.13 9.26
N ILE A 80 4.72 -0.01 8.07
CA ILE A 80 5.43 0.34 6.83
C ILE A 80 5.74 1.82 6.80
N ASN A 81 7.03 2.18 6.85
CA ASN A 81 7.48 3.56 6.76
C ASN A 81 7.76 4.00 5.31
N LEU A 82 6.73 4.53 4.66
CA LEU A 82 6.77 4.93 3.25
C LEU A 82 7.62 6.18 2.97
N CYS A 83 7.95 6.95 4.00
CA CYS A 83 8.86 8.09 3.86
C CYS A 83 10.32 7.67 3.83
N LYS A 84 10.67 6.53 4.43
CA LYS A 84 12.00 5.93 4.32
C LYS A 84 12.12 5.05 3.09
N THR A 85 11.11 4.22 2.86
CA THR A 85 11.09 3.24 1.77
C THR A 85 9.73 3.30 1.09
N PRO A 86 9.58 4.05 -0.02
CA PRO A 86 8.32 4.14 -0.78
C PRO A 86 8.11 2.88 -1.64
N THR A 87 8.39 1.70 -1.09
CA THR A 87 8.27 0.42 -1.78
C THR A 87 7.68 -0.62 -0.85
N ILE A 88 6.58 -1.22 -1.28
CA ILE A 88 5.89 -2.31 -0.60
C ILE A 88 6.27 -3.60 -1.34
N ASN A 89 6.89 -4.55 -0.63
CA ASN A 89 7.27 -5.83 -1.20
C ASN A 89 6.40 -6.94 -0.60
N LEU A 90 5.57 -7.55 -1.43
CA LEU A 90 4.77 -8.72 -1.07
C LEU A 90 5.54 -9.98 -1.44
N LYS A 91 5.53 -10.98 -0.57
CA LYS A 91 6.28 -12.23 -0.69
C LYS A 91 5.42 -13.41 -0.28
#